data_AF-A0A6B3CRR5-F1
#
_entry.id   AF-A0A6B3CRR5-F1
#
_cell.length_a   1.000
_cell.length_b   1.000
_cell.length_c   1.000
_cell.angle_alpha   90.00
_cell.angle_beta   90.00
_cell.angle_gamma   90.00
#
_symmetry.space_group_name_H-M   'P 1'
#
loop_
_entity.id
_entity.type
_entity.pdbx_description
1 polymer ?
#
loop_
_entity_poly.entity_id
_entity_poly.type
_entity_poly.pdbx_seq_one_letter_code
_entity_poly.pdbx_strand_id
1 'polypeptide(L)' 'WLRDVLSCAPLSLRAAKEAATVSATLPLDRAFATRYASEERRMRSRDALEGPRAFVEKRLPKWTGT' A
#
# COMPACT_ATOMS: atom_id res chain seq x y z
N TRP A 1 2.06 18.20 -0.36
CA TRP A 1 1.58 17.07 -1.17
C TRP A 1 2.70 16.14 -1.63
N LEU A 2 3.72 16.57 -2.39
CA LEU A 2 4.79 15.65 -2.84
C LEU A 2 5.57 15.00 -1.69
N ARG A 3 5.92 15.79 -0.66
CA ARG A 3 6.60 15.27 0.55
C ARG A 3 5.77 14.20 1.26
N ASP A 4 4.46 14.39 1.31
CA ASP A 4 3.54 13.46 1.96
C ASP A 4 3.49 12.13 1.20
N VAL A 5 3.45 12.18 -0.14
CA VAL A 5 3.56 10.98 -0.98
C VAL A 5 4.90 10.28 -0.75
N LEU A 6 6.01 11.01 -0.77
CA LEU A 6 7.35 10.42 -0.54
C LEU A 6 7.55 9.87 0.88
N SER A 7 6.71 10.26 1.84
CA SER A 7 6.74 9.72 3.20
C SER A 7 6.02 8.38 3.36
N CYS A 8 5.24 7.95 2.37
CA CYS A 8 4.50 6.69 2.40
C CYS A 8 5.38 5.49 2.01
N ALA A 9 5.01 4.29 2.49
CA ALA A 9 5.67 3.06 2.07
C ALA A 9 5.57 2.86 0.54
N PRO A 10 6.68 2.61 -0.18
CA PRO A 10 6.67 2.51 -1.63
C PRO A 10 5.72 1.46 -2.19
N LEU A 11 5.59 0.31 -1.52
CA LEU A 11 4.68 -0.75 -1.94
C LEU A 11 3.20 -0.39 -1.70
N SER A 12 2.89 0.39 -0.65
CA SER A 12 1.53 0.89 -0.41
C SER A 12 1.08 1.85 -1.50
N LEU A 13 1.97 2.75 -1.96
CA LEU A 13 1.67 3.65 -3.07
C LEU A 13 1.38 2.88 -4.37
N ARG A 14 2.17 1.84 -4.66
CA ARG A 14 1.97 0.99 -5.84
C ARG A 14 0.64 0.24 -5.77
N ALA A 15 0.34 -0.37 -4.62
CA ALA A 15 -0.90 -1.10 -4.41
C ALA A 15 -2.13 -0.20 -4.53
N ALA A 16 -2.11 0.97 -3.88
CA ALA A 16 -3.20 1.94 -3.99
C ALA A 16 -3.41 2.42 -5.43
N LYS A 17 -2.32 2.69 -6.17
CA LYS A 17 -2.40 3.10 -7.58
C LYS A 17 -2.99 2.01 -8.46
N GLU A 18 -2.55 0.76 -8.31
CA GLU A 18 -3.07 -0.38 -9.06
C GLU A 18 -4.56 -0.58 -8.76
N ALA A 19 -4.92 -0.68 -7.48
CA ALA A 19 -6.31 -0.87 -7.05
C ALA A 19 -7.22 0.23 -7.59
N ALA A 20 -6.84 1.50 -7.44
CA ALA A 20 -7.65 2.63 -7.92
C ALA A 20 -7.81 2.66 -9.45
N THR A 21 -6.74 2.33 -10.19
CA THR A 21 -6.76 2.39 -11.66
C THR A 21 -7.51 1.22 -12.27
N VAL A 22 -7.28 0.00 -11.76
CA VAL A 22 -7.89 -1.21 -12.30
C VAL A 22 -9.35 -1.34 -11.86
N SER A 23 -9.68 -1.04 -10.59
CA SER A 23 -11.08 -1.13 -10.14
C SER A 23 -12.00 -0.14 -10.86
N ALA A 24 -11.49 1.01 -11.31
CA ALA A 24 -12.28 2.02 -12.02
C ALA A 24 -12.90 1.52 -13.34
N THR A 25 -12.38 0.43 -13.92
CA THR A 25 -12.89 -0.17 -15.16
C THR A 25 -13.78 -1.39 -14.93
N LEU A 26 -14.02 -1.76 -13.67
CA LEU A 26 -14.75 -2.97 -13.27
C LEU A 26 -16.08 -2.63 -12.59
N PRO A 27 -17.12 -3.47 -12.78
CA PRO A 27 -18.27 -3.48 -11.89
C PRO A 27 -17.84 -3.69 -10.43
N LEU A 28 -18.63 -3.17 -9.49
CA LEU A 28 -18.26 -3.12 -8.06
C LEU A 28 -17.95 -4.50 -7.47
N ASP A 29 -18.80 -5.48 -7.74
CA ASP A 29 -18.63 -6.87 -7.28
C ASP A 29 -17.31 -7.48 -7.79
N ARG A 30 -16.96 -7.19 -9.05
CA ARG A 30 -15.72 -7.63 -9.67
C ARG A 30 -14.51 -6.88 -9.12
N ALA A 31 -14.61 -5.58 -8.86
CA ALA A 31 -13.54 -4.82 -8.23
C ALA A 31 -13.16 -5.42 -6.86
N PHE A 32 -14.14 -5.77 -6.02
CA PHE A 32 -13.88 -6.41 -4.72
C PHE A 32 -13.37 -7.85 -4.82
N ALA A 33 -13.80 -8.61 -5.83
CA ALA A 33 -13.33 -9.98 -6.04
C ALA A 33 -11.97 -10.05 -6.76
N THR A 34 -11.48 -8.93 -7.30
CA THR A 34 -10.22 -8.89 -8.06
C THR A 34 -9.02 -9.00 -7.13
N ARG A 35 -8.08 -9.87 -7.51
CA ARG A 35 -6.80 -10.01 -6.83
C ARG A 35 -5.81 -9.00 -7.40
N TYR A 36 -5.32 -8.10 -6.56
CA TYR A 36 -4.32 -7.09 -6.92
C TYR A 36 -2.92 -7.55 -6.50
N ALA A 37 -2.06 -7.85 -7.47
CA ALA A 37 -0.74 -8.42 -7.20
C ALA A 37 0.14 -7.50 -6.34
N SER A 38 0.04 -6.18 -6.53
CA SER A 38 0.78 -5.22 -5.72
C SER A 38 0.27 -5.17 -4.29
N GLU A 39 -1.04 -5.35 -4.08
CA GLU A 39 -1.64 -5.40 -2.75
C GLU A 39 -1.18 -6.63 -1.97
N GLU A 40 -1.13 -7.80 -2.60
CA GLU A 40 -0.61 -8.99 -1.94
C GLU A 40 0.86 -8.88 -1.57
N ARG A 41 1.65 -8.28 -2.46
CA ARG A 41 3.06 -8.01 -2.18
C ARG A 41 3.20 -7.04 -1.01
N ARG A 42 2.40 -5.98 -0.98
CA ARG A 42 2.36 -5.02 0.12
C ARG A 42 1.99 -5.73 1.43
N MET A 43 0.97 -6.58 1.44
CA MET A 43 0.53 -7.31 2.65
C MET A 43 1.60 -8.22 3.25
N ARG A 44 2.45 -8.82 2.41
CA ARG A 44 3.53 -9.73 2.84
C ARG A 44 4.88 -9.03 3.07
N SER A 45 4.92 -7.71 2.93
CA SER A 45 6.14 -6.91 3.04
C SER A 45 6.57 -6.66 4.48
N ARG A 46 7.86 -6.37 4.69
CA ARG A 46 8.39 -5.85 5.95
C ARG A 46 7.79 -4.49 6.29
N ASP A 47 7.52 -3.67 5.29
CA ASP A 47 6.88 -2.36 5.45
C ASP A 47 5.47 -2.47 6.08
N ALA A 48 4.74 -3.57 5.81
CA ALA A 48 3.43 -3.83 6.43
C ALA A 48 3.53 -4.11 7.94
N LEU A 49 4.67 -4.60 8.42
CA LEU A 49 4.95 -4.77 9.85
C LEU A 49 5.51 -3.48 10.48
N GLU A 50 6.39 -2.79 9.75
CA GLU A 50 7.04 -1.57 10.20
C GLU A 50 6.07 -0.40 10.39
N GLY A 51 5.06 -0.25 9.53
CA GLY A 51 4.09 0.85 9.63
C GLY A 51 3.35 0.87 10.97
N PRO A 52 2.64 -0.22 11.34
CA PRO A 52 2.00 -0.34 12.65
C PRO A 52 2.99 -0.20 13.81
N ARG A 53 4.20 -0.77 13.69
CA ARG A 53 5.23 -0.68 14.72
C ARG A 53 5.66 0.78 14.97
N ALA A 54 6.01 1.51 13.90
CA ALA A 54 6.42 2.91 13.99
C ALA A 54 5.31 3.81 14.55
N PHE A 55 4.04 3.50 14.21
CA PHE A 55 2.88 4.19 14.77
C PHE A 55 2.78 3.99 16.28
N VAL A 56 2.86 2.75 16.78
CA VAL A 56 2.84 2.44 18.22
C VAL A 56 4.03 3.08 18.94
N GLU A 57 5.22 3.03 18.35
CA GLU A 57 6.46 3.60 18.88
C GLU A 57 6.53 5.14 18.72
N LYS A 58 5.52 5.78 18.11
CA LYS A 58 5.44 7.25 17.85
C LYS A 58 6.68 7.82 17.16
N ARG A 59 7.22 7.09 16.20
CA ARG A 59 8.38 7.50 15.40
C ARG A 59 8.07 7.44 13.91
N LEU A 60 8.95 8.04 13.11
CA LEU A 60 8.87 7.88 11.66
C LEU A 60 9.19 6.43 11.27
N PRO A 61 8.44 5.84 10.32
CA PRO A 61 8.70 4.51 9.80
C PRO A 61 9.95 4.50 8.92
N LYS A 62 10.65 3.37 8.91
CA LYS A 62 11.83 3.13 8.06
C LYS A 62 11.46 2.16 6.94
N TRP A 63 11.02 2.72 5.81
CA TRP A 63 10.61 1.92 4.67
C TRP A 63 11.78 1.28 3.95
N THR A 64 11.65 -0.01 3.63
CA THR A 64 12.66 -0.77 2.87
C THR A 64 12.14 -1.20 1.48
N GLY A 65 10.85 -1.02 1.19
CA GLY A 65 10.26 -1.41 -0.10
C GLY A 65 10.28 -2.92 -0.36
N THR A 66 10.36 -3.71 0.71
CA THR A 66 10.52 -5.17 0.71
C THR A 66 9.52 -5.82 1.63
#